data_AF-A0A3A8J0U1-F1
#
_entry.id   AF-A0A3A8J0U1-F1
#
_cell.length_a   1.000
_cell.length_b   1.000
_cell.length_c   1.000
_cell.angle_alpha   90.00
_cell.angle_beta   90.00
_cell.angle_gamma   90.00
#
_symmetry.space_group_name_H-M   'P 1'
#
loop_
_entity.id
_entity.type
_entity.pdbx_description
1 polymer ?
#
loop_
_entity_poly.entity_id
_entity_poly.type
_entity_poly.pdbx_seq_one_letter_code
_entity_poly.pdbx_strand_id
1 'polypeptide(L)'
;MPFTFRGQNLTAILGDPLTAANSLYGIMSAAEPEFMEELRQHWKKHIRETPGVNGTAWRPALKAFSAIEGYWGNTYSDHRIAKVLYGTTHSVATQAVTGVGSSAQFLRDFEAARDEAFYVFFQGASVNQLAGVSFRATYYHKDVSSLFEQRPHSKLKTIVSRRVIETAQIMLRILYGNMNMGWGSLYSTRTLSTTLLLAQMHNSALGHYKSLNTGRKHCYNQSGVAFTLLTFAYVVAQAWVDKGYEYNEQRWYFFWKLLGSLLGVDTRLIPDDHAEAATLWDLFFSQGECFGGMPAPYPTTLDPNRIDDDLWNGYDVKPEANLLQWVPAFIVTQLRNSLRWGKYLIGR
;
A
#
# COMPACT_ATOMS: atom_id res chain seq x y z
N MET A 1 -9.15 26.16 -3.67
CA MET A 1 -10.41 25.57 -4.16
C MET A 1 -10.69 24.32 -3.31
N PRO A 2 -11.94 23.81 -3.23
CA PRO A 2 -12.20 22.58 -2.50
C PRO A 2 -11.61 21.36 -3.24
N PHE A 3 -11.10 20.39 -2.50
CA PHE A 3 -10.77 19.06 -3.02
C PHE A 3 -12.07 18.30 -3.25
N THR A 4 -12.62 18.40 -4.47
CA THR A 4 -13.87 17.74 -4.85
C THR A 4 -13.61 16.53 -5.74
N PHE A 5 -14.03 15.35 -5.29
CA PHE A 5 -13.90 14.10 -6.03
C PHE A 5 -15.19 13.29 -5.92
N ARG A 6 -15.62 12.66 -7.02
CA ARG A 6 -16.95 12.01 -7.17
C ARG A 6 -18.11 12.91 -6.69
N GLY A 7 -18.02 14.22 -6.98
CA GLY A 7 -19.01 15.22 -6.57
C GLY A 7 -19.04 15.56 -5.07
N GLN A 8 -18.13 15.02 -4.27
CA GLN A 8 -18.06 15.25 -2.82
C GLN A 8 -16.87 16.13 -2.47
N ASN A 9 -17.07 17.12 -1.59
CA ASN A 9 -15.97 17.91 -1.04
C ASN A 9 -15.27 17.13 0.09
N LEU A 10 -14.03 16.72 -0.15
CA LEU A 10 -13.21 15.93 0.75
C LEU A 10 -12.15 16.76 1.49
N THR A 11 -12.13 18.08 1.31
CA THR A 11 -11.11 18.98 1.90
C THR A 11 -10.96 18.78 3.41
N ALA A 12 -12.09 18.60 4.11
CA ALA A 12 -12.11 18.47 5.56
C ALA A 12 -11.40 17.20 6.07
N ILE A 13 -11.41 16.11 5.28
CA ILE A 13 -10.87 14.82 5.71
C ILE A 13 -9.39 14.64 5.37
N LEU A 14 -8.80 15.50 4.51
CA LEU A 14 -7.42 15.33 4.04
C LEU A 14 -6.39 15.26 5.17
N GLY A 15 -6.60 16.03 6.24
CA GLY A 15 -5.73 16.07 7.41
C GLY A 15 -6.09 15.09 8.52
N ASP A 16 -7.14 14.28 8.35
CA ASP A 16 -7.62 13.36 9.39
C ASP A 16 -6.67 12.16 9.56
N PRO A 17 -6.68 11.53 10.75
CA PRO A 17 -5.96 10.28 10.97
C PRO A 17 -6.52 9.13 10.11
N LEU A 18 -5.73 8.06 9.97
CA LEU A 18 -6.10 6.85 9.22
C LEU A 18 -6.97 5.90 10.03
N THR A 19 -8.13 6.40 10.45
CA THR A 19 -9.15 5.65 11.20
C THR A 19 -10.54 5.89 10.62
N ALA A 20 -10.63 6.10 9.30
CA ALA A 20 -11.87 6.47 8.64
C ALA A 20 -12.95 5.39 8.89
N ALA A 21 -14.16 5.80 9.28
CA ALA A 21 -15.23 4.87 9.60
C ALA A 21 -15.68 4.04 8.38
N ASN A 22 -15.56 4.60 7.18
CA ASN A 22 -15.82 3.93 5.90
C ASN A 22 -14.55 3.27 5.32
N SER A 23 -13.75 2.64 6.19
CA SER A 23 -12.58 1.85 5.84
C SER A 23 -12.61 0.50 6.58
N LEU A 24 -12.01 -0.54 6.02
CA LEU A 24 -11.92 -1.87 6.65
C LEU A 24 -11.15 -1.81 7.97
N TYR A 25 -10.12 -0.96 8.07
CA TYR A 25 -9.42 -0.72 9.33
C TYR A 25 -10.33 -0.14 10.41
N GLY A 26 -11.13 0.88 10.06
CA GLY A 26 -12.06 1.53 10.98
C GLY A 26 -13.16 0.57 11.43
N ILE A 27 -13.73 -0.19 10.50
CA ILE A 27 -14.71 -1.24 10.81
C ILE A 27 -14.09 -2.30 11.73
N MET A 28 -12.88 -2.78 11.43
CA MET A 28 -12.21 -3.79 12.27
C MET A 28 -11.87 -3.26 13.66
N SER A 29 -11.51 -1.97 13.77
CA SER A 29 -11.24 -1.31 15.05
C SER A 29 -12.49 -1.20 15.93
N ALA A 30 -13.67 -1.08 15.33
CA ALA A 30 -14.95 -1.11 16.05
C ALA A 30 -15.41 -2.55 16.35
N ALA A 31 -15.25 -3.46 15.39
CA ALA A 31 -15.71 -4.85 15.49
C ALA A 31 -14.89 -5.68 16.47
N GLU A 32 -13.57 -5.45 16.52
CA GLU A 32 -12.66 -6.24 17.32
C GLU A 32 -11.46 -5.44 17.84
N PRO A 33 -11.69 -4.53 18.80
CA PRO A 33 -10.66 -3.63 19.32
C PRO A 33 -9.50 -4.40 19.99
N GLU A 34 -9.76 -5.53 20.64
CA GLU A 34 -8.75 -6.35 21.29
C GLU A 34 -7.72 -6.89 20.29
N PHE A 35 -8.18 -7.47 19.17
CA PHE A 35 -7.29 -7.95 18.11
C PHE A 35 -6.45 -6.82 17.51
N MET A 36 -7.05 -5.66 17.27
CA MET A 36 -6.32 -4.49 16.75
C MET A 36 -5.26 -4.00 17.74
N GLU A 37 -5.58 -4.03 19.04
CA GLU A 37 -4.63 -3.72 20.10
C GLU A 37 -3.50 -4.76 20.20
N GLU A 38 -3.80 -6.06 20.04
CA GLU A 38 -2.80 -7.11 19.99
C GLU A 38 -1.80 -6.91 18.85
N LEU A 39 -2.27 -6.59 17.64
CA LEU A 39 -1.40 -6.26 16.51
C LEU A 39 -0.50 -5.05 16.80
N ARG A 40 -1.05 -4.03 17.46
CA ARG A 40 -0.29 -2.85 17.88
C ARG A 40 0.76 -3.20 18.94
N GLN A 41 0.43 -4.03 19.92
CA GLN A 41 1.36 -4.48 20.94
C GLN A 41 2.44 -5.40 20.39
N HIS A 42 2.10 -6.25 19.42
CA HIS A 42 3.05 -7.06 18.65
C HIS A 42 4.09 -6.17 17.98
N TRP A 43 3.66 -5.13 17.27
CA TRP A 43 4.56 -4.14 16.69
C TRP A 43 5.42 -3.43 17.75
N LYS A 44 4.82 -2.94 18.84
CA LYS A 44 5.54 -2.23 19.91
C LYS A 44 6.58 -3.11 20.58
N LYS A 45 6.27 -4.39 20.82
CA LYS A 45 7.22 -5.37 21.34
C LYS A 45 8.39 -5.56 20.38
N HIS A 46 8.09 -5.83 19.10
CA HIS A 46 9.12 -5.97 18.06
C HIS A 46 10.05 -4.76 18.01
N ILE A 47 9.49 -3.56 18.00
CA ILE A 47 10.29 -2.34 18.00
C ILE A 47 11.19 -2.28 19.22
N ARG A 48 10.67 -2.45 20.45
CA ARG A 48 11.48 -2.40 21.68
C ARG A 48 12.68 -3.34 21.64
N GLU A 49 12.49 -4.54 21.11
CA GLU A 49 13.49 -5.62 21.08
C GLU A 49 14.45 -5.54 19.88
N THR A 50 14.11 -4.77 18.84
CA THR A 50 14.93 -4.68 17.62
C THR A 50 15.99 -3.58 17.76
N PRO A 51 17.29 -3.89 17.62
CA PRO A 51 18.34 -2.87 17.67
C PRO A 51 18.28 -1.93 16.46
N GLY A 52 18.73 -0.70 16.65
CA GLY A 52 18.94 0.25 15.56
C GLY A 52 20.08 -0.19 14.65
N VAL A 53 20.00 0.17 13.37
CA VAL A 53 21.03 -0.21 12.37
C VAL A 53 22.01 0.94 12.18
N ASN A 54 23.30 0.61 12.14
CA ASN A 54 24.40 1.56 11.85
C ASN A 54 24.38 2.82 12.72
N GLY A 55 24.06 2.67 14.01
CA GLY A 55 23.96 3.80 14.95
C GLY A 55 22.75 4.72 14.74
N THR A 56 21.84 4.36 13.82
CA THR A 56 20.61 5.12 13.57
C THR A 56 19.44 4.61 14.42
N ALA A 57 18.41 5.45 14.58
CA ALA A 57 17.16 5.05 15.20
C ALA A 57 16.27 4.16 14.28
N TRP A 58 16.70 3.89 13.04
CA TRP A 58 15.95 3.03 12.13
C TRP A 58 16.05 1.57 12.56
N ARG A 59 14.88 0.91 12.66
CA ARG A 59 14.72 -0.48 13.07
C ARG A 59 14.02 -1.25 11.92
N PRO A 60 14.59 -2.36 11.43
CA PRO A 60 13.94 -3.21 10.45
C PRO A 60 12.61 -3.74 10.97
N ALA A 61 11.58 -3.74 10.13
CA ALA A 61 10.25 -4.21 10.43
C ALA A 61 9.98 -5.66 10.01
N LEU A 62 10.75 -6.21 9.05
CA LEU A 62 10.45 -7.49 8.39
C LEU A 62 10.14 -8.64 9.37
N LYS A 63 10.89 -8.76 10.46
CA LYS A 63 10.71 -9.84 11.46
C LYS A 63 9.35 -9.78 12.16
N ALA A 64 8.76 -8.60 12.34
CA ALA A 64 7.40 -8.45 12.88
C ALA A 64 6.36 -9.14 11.98
N PHE A 65 6.50 -8.97 10.67
CA PHE A 65 5.60 -9.56 9.67
C PHE A 65 5.82 -11.07 9.54
N SER A 66 7.08 -11.52 9.49
CA SER A 66 7.40 -12.96 9.48
C SER A 66 6.82 -13.71 10.68
N ALA A 67 6.66 -13.06 11.83
CA ALA A 67 6.08 -13.69 13.02
C ALA A 67 4.56 -13.95 12.88
N ILE A 68 3.81 -13.08 12.19
CA ILE A 68 2.39 -13.33 11.87
C ILE A 68 2.29 -14.54 10.94
N GLU A 69 3.16 -14.61 9.93
CA GLU A 69 3.18 -15.72 8.98
C GLU A 69 3.54 -17.05 9.61
N GLY A 70 4.51 -17.06 10.53
CA GLY A 70 4.90 -18.26 11.27
C GLY A 70 3.87 -18.75 12.28
N TYR A 71 2.77 -18.02 12.51
CA TYR A 71 1.74 -18.40 13.47
C TYR A 71 0.71 -19.34 12.84
N TRP A 72 0.61 -20.56 13.37
CA TRP A 72 -0.21 -21.63 12.79
C TRP A 72 -1.69 -21.63 13.21
N GLY A 73 -2.07 -20.83 14.21
CA GLY A 73 -3.46 -20.72 14.64
C GLY A 73 -4.33 -19.86 13.72
N ASN A 74 -5.64 -19.89 13.95
CA ASN A 74 -6.63 -19.20 13.12
C ASN A 74 -6.76 -17.69 13.41
N THR A 75 -6.12 -17.17 14.46
CA THR A 75 -6.20 -15.77 14.88
C THR A 75 -5.95 -14.78 13.75
N TYR A 76 -4.92 -15.04 12.93
CA TYR A 76 -4.52 -14.15 11.84
C TYR A 76 -5.08 -14.54 10.47
N SER A 77 -5.95 -15.56 10.41
CA SER A 77 -6.47 -16.09 9.16
C SER A 77 -7.41 -15.11 8.46
N ASP A 78 -7.26 -14.96 7.14
CA ASP A 78 -8.13 -14.12 6.31
C ASP A 78 -9.59 -14.57 6.42
N HIS A 79 -9.85 -15.87 6.51
CA HIS A 79 -11.19 -16.42 6.72
C HIS A 79 -11.85 -15.90 8.01
N ARG A 80 -11.11 -15.86 9.11
CA ARG A 80 -11.62 -15.38 10.39
C ARG A 80 -11.85 -13.88 10.36
N ILE A 81 -10.91 -13.11 9.84
CA ILE A 81 -11.03 -11.65 9.74
C ILE A 81 -12.21 -11.28 8.83
N ALA A 82 -12.36 -11.94 7.68
CA ALA A 82 -13.52 -11.74 6.81
C ALA A 82 -14.85 -12.10 7.50
N LYS A 83 -14.89 -13.16 8.32
CA LYS A 83 -16.09 -13.48 9.11
C LYS A 83 -16.44 -12.37 10.10
N VAL A 84 -15.46 -11.76 10.76
CA VAL A 84 -15.68 -10.62 11.67
C VAL A 84 -16.22 -9.41 10.91
N LEU A 85 -15.57 -9.04 9.79
CA LEU A 85 -15.99 -7.90 8.96
C LEU A 85 -17.42 -8.05 8.42
N TYR A 86 -17.83 -9.27 8.07
CA TYR A 86 -19.18 -9.59 7.59
C TYR A 86 -20.11 -10.11 8.69
N GLY A 87 -19.76 -9.92 9.97
CA GLY A 87 -20.65 -10.20 11.09
C GLY A 87 -21.93 -9.38 11.03
N THR A 88 -22.96 -9.80 11.77
CA THR A 88 -24.31 -9.21 11.74
C THR A 88 -24.33 -7.68 11.92
N THR A 89 -23.44 -7.14 12.73
CA THR A 89 -23.37 -5.70 13.04
C THR A 89 -22.65 -4.87 11.97
N HIS A 90 -21.76 -5.47 11.18
CA HIS A 90 -20.81 -4.73 10.33
C HIS A 90 -20.94 -5.03 8.84
N SER A 91 -21.71 -6.05 8.46
CA SER A 91 -21.87 -6.51 7.07
C SER A 91 -22.26 -5.40 6.10
N VAL A 92 -23.20 -4.51 6.47
CA VAL A 92 -23.64 -3.40 5.63
C VAL A 92 -22.52 -2.39 5.40
N ALA A 93 -21.78 -2.01 6.44
CA ALA A 93 -20.65 -1.07 6.33
C ALA A 93 -19.51 -1.68 5.52
N THR A 94 -19.22 -2.97 5.74
CA THR A 94 -18.22 -3.71 4.97
C THR A 94 -18.63 -3.81 3.50
N GLN A 95 -19.88 -4.14 3.20
CA GLN A 95 -20.40 -4.17 1.83
C GLN A 95 -20.34 -2.80 1.15
N ALA A 96 -20.57 -1.70 1.87
CA ALA A 96 -20.43 -0.35 1.31
C ALA A 96 -18.98 -0.03 0.90
N VAL A 97 -18.00 -0.59 1.61
CA VAL A 97 -16.57 -0.45 1.30
C VAL A 97 -16.13 -1.38 0.17
N THR A 98 -16.55 -2.64 0.21
CA THR A 98 -16.06 -3.69 -0.70
C THR A 98 -16.93 -3.84 -1.95
N GLY A 99 -18.18 -3.38 -1.93
CA GLY A 99 -19.17 -3.71 -2.97
C GLY A 99 -19.64 -5.17 -2.96
N VAL A 100 -19.21 -5.98 -1.99
CA VAL A 100 -19.44 -7.43 -1.94
C VAL A 100 -20.36 -7.79 -0.78
N GLY A 101 -21.31 -8.71 -1.00
CA GLY A 101 -22.37 -9.01 -0.02
C GLY A 101 -22.06 -10.11 1.00
N SER A 102 -20.93 -10.81 0.91
CA SER A 102 -20.60 -11.90 1.85
C SER A 102 -19.09 -12.09 2.02
N SER A 103 -18.69 -12.65 3.18
CA SER A 103 -17.28 -12.98 3.45
C SER A 103 -16.70 -13.98 2.46
N ALA A 104 -17.48 -15.00 2.07
CA ALA A 104 -17.03 -16.01 1.11
C ALA A 104 -16.79 -15.42 -0.27
N GLN A 105 -17.67 -14.53 -0.75
CA GLN A 105 -17.46 -13.83 -2.01
C GLN A 105 -16.29 -12.86 -1.91
N PHE A 106 -16.19 -12.11 -0.81
CA PHE A 106 -15.10 -11.16 -0.59
C PHE A 106 -13.73 -11.83 -0.66
N LEU A 107 -13.55 -12.98 -0.02
CA LEU A 107 -12.28 -13.69 -0.05
C LEU A 107 -11.91 -14.16 -1.46
N ARG A 108 -12.88 -14.66 -2.23
CA ARG A 108 -12.65 -15.06 -3.64
C ARG A 108 -12.28 -13.87 -4.51
N ASP A 109 -13.01 -12.77 -4.39
CA ASP A 109 -12.79 -11.58 -5.20
C ASP A 109 -11.47 -10.89 -4.82
N PHE A 110 -11.14 -10.88 -3.52
CA PHE A 110 -9.87 -10.35 -3.04
C PHE A 110 -8.68 -11.23 -3.44
N GLU A 111 -8.81 -12.56 -3.41
CA GLU A 111 -7.79 -13.47 -3.92
C GLU A 111 -7.57 -13.25 -5.42
N ALA A 112 -8.63 -13.14 -6.22
CA ALA A 112 -8.52 -12.86 -7.65
C ALA A 112 -7.86 -11.50 -7.94
N ALA A 113 -8.14 -10.48 -7.12
CA ALA A 113 -7.53 -9.16 -7.22
C ALA A 113 -6.06 -9.14 -6.78
N ARG A 114 -5.73 -9.90 -5.73
CA ARG A 114 -4.36 -10.10 -5.27
C ARG A 114 -3.52 -10.83 -6.32
N ASP A 115 -4.07 -11.85 -6.97
CA ASP A 115 -3.40 -12.57 -8.06
C ASP A 115 -3.12 -11.65 -9.26
N GLU A 116 -4.07 -10.76 -9.60
CA GLU A 116 -3.87 -9.74 -10.62
C GLU A 116 -2.77 -8.74 -10.21
N ALA A 117 -2.81 -8.25 -8.97
CA ALA A 117 -1.79 -7.36 -8.45
C ALA A 117 -0.42 -8.03 -8.45
N PHE A 118 -0.30 -9.29 -8.03
CA PHE A 118 0.93 -10.06 -8.09
C PHE A 118 1.43 -10.19 -9.53
N TYR A 119 0.54 -10.51 -10.48
CA TYR A 119 0.87 -10.60 -11.91
C TYR A 119 1.47 -9.29 -12.44
N VAL A 120 0.88 -8.15 -12.10
CA VAL A 120 1.35 -6.81 -12.51
C VAL A 120 2.65 -6.44 -11.79
N PHE A 121 2.71 -6.59 -10.47
CA PHE A 121 3.85 -6.17 -9.64
C PHE A 121 5.15 -6.87 -9.96
N PHE A 122 5.09 -8.16 -10.29
CA PHE A 122 6.29 -8.97 -10.49
C PHE A 122 6.83 -8.90 -11.93
N GLN A 123 6.33 -7.98 -12.77
CA GLN A 123 6.94 -7.72 -14.07
C GLN A 123 8.11 -6.77 -13.95
N GLY A 124 9.19 -7.03 -14.70
CA GLY A 124 10.38 -6.17 -14.70
C GLY A 124 10.06 -4.71 -15.05
N ALA A 125 9.08 -4.49 -15.93
CA ALA A 125 8.56 -3.16 -16.24
C ALA A 125 7.99 -2.45 -14.99
N SER A 126 7.18 -3.14 -14.19
CA SER A 126 6.60 -2.60 -12.96
C SER A 126 7.66 -2.38 -11.88
N VAL A 127 8.59 -3.33 -11.71
CA VAL A 127 9.69 -3.20 -10.74
C VAL A 127 10.53 -1.95 -11.04
N ASN A 128 10.85 -1.70 -12.31
CA ASN A 128 11.57 -0.50 -12.72
C ASN A 128 10.77 0.77 -12.43
N GLN A 129 9.46 0.76 -12.65
CA GLN A 129 8.62 1.93 -12.36
C GLN A 129 8.41 2.17 -10.88
N LEU A 130 8.34 1.11 -10.08
CA LEU A 130 8.27 1.22 -8.63
C LEU A 130 9.56 1.83 -8.08
N ALA A 131 10.70 1.23 -8.41
CA ALA A 131 12.01 1.65 -7.92
C ALA A 131 12.48 3.00 -8.49
N GLY A 132 12.16 3.28 -9.76
CA GLY A 132 12.62 4.47 -10.47
C GLY A 132 11.71 5.68 -10.33
N VAL A 133 10.39 5.48 -10.21
CA VAL A 133 9.40 6.56 -10.27
C VAL A 133 8.52 6.58 -9.01
N SER A 134 7.75 5.52 -8.76
CA SER A 134 6.64 5.54 -7.79
C SER A 134 7.08 5.96 -6.38
N PHE A 135 8.16 5.37 -5.85
CA PHE A 135 8.67 5.74 -4.52
C PHE A 135 9.11 7.20 -4.44
N ARG A 136 9.79 7.72 -5.47
CA ARG A 136 10.24 9.11 -5.51
C ARG A 136 9.07 10.08 -5.71
N ALA A 137 8.07 9.66 -6.48
CA ALA A 137 6.86 10.45 -6.70
C ALA A 137 6.11 10.72 -5.39
N THR A 138 6.23 9.86 -4.38
CA THR A 138 5.66 10.13 -3.05
C THR A 138 6.16 11.45 -2.44
N TYR A 139 7.38 11.88 -2.79
CA TYR A 139 7.98 13.13 -2.34
C TYR A 139 7.39 14.39 -3.01
N TYR A 140 6.46 14.23 -3.95
CA TYR A 140 5.65 15.36 -4.39
C TYR A 140 4.69 15.83 -3.30
N HIS A 141 4.23 14.95 -2.41
CA HIS A 141 3.23 15.29 -1.41
C HIS A 141 3.85 15.98 -0.21
N LYS A 142 3.33 17.17 0.13
CA LYS A 142 3.89 18.05 1.16
C LYS A 142 4.04 17.40 2.53
N ASP A 143 3.04 16.63 2.95
CA ASP A 143 3.08 15.94 4.24
C ASP A 143 4.05 14.74 4.25
N VAL A 144 4.23 14.08 3.10
CA VAL A 144 5.17 12.96 2.96
C VAL A 144 6.60 13.48 2.98
N SER A 145 6.88 14.56 2.26
CA SER A 145 8.19 15.23 2.29
C SER A 145 8.50 15.76 3.68
N SER A 146 7.54 16.44 4.32
CA SER A 146 7.71 16.92 5.70
C SER A 146 8.01 15.79 6.69
N LEU A 147 7.40 14.61 6.52
CA LEU A 147 7.72 13.44 7.32
C LEU A 147 9.18 12.97 7.13
N PHE A 148 9.68 12.97 5.89
CA PHE A 148 11.03 12.49 5.60
C PHE A 148 12.11 13.50 5.96
N GLU A 149 11.84 14.80 5.86
CA GLU A 149 12.68 15.88 6.36
C GLU A 149 12.94 15.74 7.88
N GLN A 150 11.90 15.37 8.64
CA GLN A 150 11.97 15.19 10.09
C GLN A 150 12.65 13.87 10.53
N ARG A 151 12.98 12.98 9.60
CA ARG A 151 13.55 11.65 9.88
C ARG A 151 14.95 11.56 9.28
N PRO A 152 16.02 11.83 10.04
CA PRO A 152 17.40 11.91 9.51
C PRO A 152 17.84 10.67 8.71
N HIS A 153 17.42 9.48 9.14
CA HIS A 153 17.73 8.23 8.45
C HIS A 153 17.02 8.07 7.10
N SER A 154 16.07 8.94 6.75
CA SER A 154 15.37 8.94 5.46
C SER A 154 16.17 9.62 4.34
N LYS A 155 17.28 10.29 4.69
CA LYS A 155 18.23 10.88 3.73
C LYS A 155 19.50 10.04 3.57
N LEU A 156 19.64 8.96 4.36
CA LEU A 156 20.79 8.06 4.30
C LEU A 156 20.57 6.97 3.25
N LYS A 157 21.30 7.04 2.13
CA LYS A 157 21.22 6.09 0.99
C LYS A 157 21.11 4.62 1.40
N THR A 158 21.95 4.18 2.32
CA THR A 158 21.97 2.78 2.80
C THR A 158 20.69 2.38 3.53
N ILE A 159 20.06 3.30 4.26
CA ILE A 159 18.79 3.06 4.96
C ILE A 159 17.61 3.21 3.99
N VAL A 160 17.66 4.17 3.05
CA VAL A 160 16.64 4.34 2.01
C VAL A 160 16.50 3.08 1.17
N SER A 161 17.61 2.53 0.67
CA SER A 161 17.61 1.25 -0.06
C SER A 161 16.95 0.14 0.76
N ARG A 162 17.33 -0.02 2.03
CA ARG A 162 16.79 -1.07 2.90
C ARG A 162 15.29 -0.90 3.15
N ARG A 163 14.80 0.33 3.33
CA ARG A 163 13.38 0.62 3.54
C ARG A 163 12.54 0.32 2.31
N VAL A 164 13.05 0.68 1.13
CA VAL A 164 12.38 0.36 -0.15
C VAL A 164 12.28 -1.15 -0.33
N ILE A 165 13.37 -1.87 -0.06
CA ILE A 165 13.41 -3.33 -0.20
C ILE A 165 12.53 -4.01 0.85
N GLU A 166 12.52 -3.53 2.09
CA GLU A 166 11.63 -4.03 3.14
C GLU A 166 10.16 -3.80 2.78
N THR A 167 9.82 -2.65 2.19
CA THR A 167 8.47 -2.38 1.68
C THR A 167 8.10 -3.38 0.58
N ALA A 168 9.00 -3.63 -0.37
CA ALA A 168 8.79 -4.63 -1.42
C ALA A 168 8.59 -6.03 -0.83
N GLN A 169 9.36 -6.43 0.18
CA GLN A 169 9.23 -7.72 0.85
C GLN A 169 7.90 -7.84 1.60
N ILE A 170 7.45 -6.79 2.30
CA ILE A 170 6.14 -6.79 2.98
C ILE A 170 5.01 -6.86 1.94
N MET A 171 5.13 -6.13 0.82
CA MET A 171 4.16 -6.22 -0.28
C MET A 171 4.11 -7.62 -0.88
N LEU A 172 5.26 -8.28 -1.08
CA LEU A 172 5.30 -9.67 -1.57
C LEU A 172 4.62 -10.62 -0.58
N ARG A 173 4.76 -10.41 0.73
CA ARG A 173 4.05 -11.19 1.76
C ARG A 173 2.54 -11.00 1.68
N ILE A 174 2.08 -9.76 1.49
CA ILE A 174 0.66 -9.43 1.28
C ILE A 174 0.16 -10.08 -0.02
N LEU A 175 0.87 -9.90 -1.13
CA LEU A 175 0.45 -10.40 -2.44
C LEU A 175 0.51 -11.93 -2.54
N TYR A 176 1.43 -12.58 -1.84
CA TYR A 176 1.58 -14.03 -1.88
C TYR A 176 0.73 -14.76 -0.85
N GLY A 177 0.28 -14.07 0.22
CA GLY A 177 -0.65 -14.64 1.19
C GLY A 177 -0.10 -15.81 2.03
N ASN A 178 1.22 -15.97 2.10
CA ASN A 178 1.93 -17.03 2.86
C ASN A 178 1.69 -18.47 2.37
N MET A 179 1.99 -18.76 1.10
CA MET A 179 2.26 -20.15 0.68
C MET A 179 3.69 -20.54 1.07
N ASN A 180 3.89 -21.08 2.28
CA ASN A 180 5.01 -22.01 2.43
C ASN A 180 4.81 -23.12 1.38
N MET A 181 5.77 -23.24 0.46
CA MET A 181 5.63 -23.95 -0.81
C MET A 181 4.93 -25.32 -0.67
N GLY A 182 3.79 -25.50 -1.35
CA GLY A 182 3.25 -26.83 -1.69
C GLY A 182 1.89 -27.27 -1.12
N TRP A 183 1.27 -26.55 -0.17
CA TRP A 183 0.15 -27.13 0.61
C TRP A 183 -1.08 -26.22 0.78
N GLY A 184 -1.54 -25.56 -0.28
CA GLY A 184 -2.67 -24.61 -0.24
C GLY A 184 -4.00 -25.12 0.35
N SER A 185 -4.17 -26.43 0.58
CA SER A 185 -5.34 -27.00 1.24
C SER A 185 -5.27 -27.02 2.78
N LEU A 186 -4.09 -26.78 3.39
CA LEU A 186 -3.89 -26.87 4.85
C LEU A 186 -3.68 -25.51 5.53
N TYR A 187 -3.47 -24.44 4.77
CA TYR A 187 -3.08 -23.13 5.31
C TYR A 187 -4.06 -22.03 4.91
N SER A 188 -4.54 -21.27 5.90
CA SER A 188 -5.23 -20.01 5.61
C SER A 188 -4.21 -18.92 5.25
N THR A 189 -4.55 -18.08 4.27
CA THR A 189 -3.83 -16.84 3.97
C THR A 189 -3.94 -15.85 5.14
N ARG A 190 -2.97 -14.92 5.24
CA ARG A 190 -2.83 -13.91 6.31
C ARG A 190 -2.66 -12.50 5.75
N THR A 191 -3.19 -12.25 4.56
CA THR A 191 -3.07 -11.00 3.83
C THR A 191 -3.68 -9.82 4.62
N LEU A 192 -4.86 -10.04 5.20
CA LEU A 192 -5.61 -9.02 5.92
C LEU A 192 -4.89 -8.64 7.22
N SER A 193 -4.48 -9.62 8.02
CA SER A 193 -3.73 -9.39 9.27
C SER A 193 -2.37 -8.73 9.01
N THR A 194 -1.66 -9.13 7.96
CA THR A 194 -0.39 -8.53 7.56
C THR A 194 -0.57 -7.05 7.17
N THR A 195 -1.65 -6.72 6.45
CA THR A 195 -1.96 -5.34 6.07
C THR A 195 -2.41 -4.50 7.28
N LEU A 196 -3.21 -5.07 8.18
CA LEU A 196 -3.59 -4.40 9.43
C LEU A 196 -2.38 -4.16 10.35
N LEU A 197 -1.41 -5.09 10.40
CA LEU A 197 -0.13 -4.87 11.09
C LEU A 197 0.65 -3.72 10.44
N LEU A 198 0.68 -3.64 9.10
CA LEU A 198 1.31 -2.52 8.39
C LEU A 198 0.67 -1.18 8.76
N ALA A 199 -0.67 -1.16 8.88
CA ALA A 199 -1.41 0.01 9.34
C ALA A 199 -1.02 0.39 10.78
N GLN A 200 -1.01 -0.56 11.71
CA GLN A 200 -0.62 -0.34 13.11
C GLN A 200 0.83 0.14 13.25
N MET A 201 1.72 -0.46 12.46
CA MET A 201 3.13 -0.09 12.37
C MET A 201 3.27 1.39 12.02
N HIS A 202 2.66 1.82 10.91
CA HIS A 202 2.78 3.20 10.46
C HIS A 202 2.07 4.18 11.40
N ASN A 203 0.86 3.87 11.87
CA ASN A 203 0.16 4.73 12.84
C ASN A 203 1.00 4.94 14.11
N SER A 204 1.59 3.87 14.66
CA SER A 204 2.44 3.98 15.84
C SER A 204 3.77 4.68 15.58
N ALA A 205 4.38 4.46 14.41
CA ALA A 205 5.71 4.98 14.09
C ALA A 205 5.69 6.41 13.54
N LEU A 206 4.60 6.84 12.90
CA LEU A 206 4.55 8.06 12.09
C LEU A 206 3.46 9.04 12.55
N GLY A 207 2.48 8.61 13.35
CA GLY A 207 1.33 9.43 13.75
C GLY A 207 1.65 10.65 14.63
N HIS A 208 2.89 10.78 15.14
CA HIS A 208 3.28 11.89 16.01
C HIS A 208 3.99 13.05 15.28
N TYR A 209 4.38 12.87 14.01
CA TYR A 209 5.02 13.92 13.23
C TYR A 209 3.97 14.92 12.73
N LYS A 210 4.28 16.22 12.82
CA LYS A 210 3.43 17.32 12.36
C LYS A 210 3.93 17.82 11.01
N SER A 211 3.02 18.22 10.13
CA SER A 211 3.43 18.74 8.82
C SER A 211 3.88 20.19 8.93
N LEU A 212 5.14 20.43 8.57
CA LEU A 212 5.72 21.78 8.48
C LEU A 212 5.24 22.52 7.23
N ASN A 213 4.88 21.77 6.18
CA ASN A 213 4.50 22.34 4.89
C ASN A 213 3.00 22.71 4.80
N THR A 214 2.13 22.00 5.53
CA THR A 214 0.67 22.24 5.51
C THR A 214 0.11 22.71 6.85
N GLY A 215 0.91 22.68 7.93
CA GLY A 215 0.47 23.01 9.29
C GLY A 215 -0.43 21.94 9.94
N ARG A 216 -0.65 20.80 9.29
CA ARG A 216 -1.50 19.71 9.81
C ARG A 216 -0.88 19.05 11.04
N LYS A 217 -1.76 18.57 11.93
CA LYS A 217 -1.39 17.88 13.18
C LYS A 217 -0.64 16.56 12.96
N HIS A 218 -0.82 15.93 11.80
CA HIS A 218 -0.23 14.64 11.46
C HIS A 218 0.32 14.69 10.03
N CYS A 219 1.57 14.25 9.80
CA CYS A 219 2.08 13.99 8.45
C CYS A 219 1.50 12.68 7.88
N TYR A 220 1.31 11.68 8.74
CA TYR A 220 0.70 10.41 8.37
C TYR A 220 -0.82 10.54 8.52
N ASN A 221 -1.48 10.98 7.44
CA ASN A 221 -2.90 11.34 7.38
C ASN A 221 -3.56 10.79 6.10
N GLN A 222 -4.85 11.04 5.94
CA GLN A 222 -5.63 10.63 4.77
C GLN A 222 -5.00 11.05 3.44
N SER A 223 -4.63 12.33 3.29
CA SER A 223 -4.08 12.87 2.04
C SER A 223 -2.75 12.21 1.66
N GLY A 224 -1.80 12.17 2.59
CA GLY A 224 -0.46 11.65 2.33
C GLY A 224 -0.47 10.16 1.98
N VAL A 225 -1.30 9.36 2.65
CA VAL A 225 -1.38 7.91 2.37
C VAL A 225 -2.23 7.62 1.13
N ALA A 226 -3.31 8.35 0.88
CA ALA A 226 -4.07 8.24 -0.36
C ALA A 226 -3.19 8.54 -1.58
N PHE A 227 -2.42 9.63 -1.54
CA PHE A 227 -1.47 9.95 -2.60
C PHE A 227 -0.36 8.91 -2.71
N THR A 228 0.19 8.44 -1.58
CA THR A 228 1.20 7.37 -1.60
C THR A 228 0.64 6.14 -2.31
N LEU A 229 -0.55 5.66 -1.95
CA LEU A 229 -1.19 4.53 -2.63
C LEU A 229 -1.45 4.80 -4.11
N LEU A 230 -1.86 6.02 -4.46
CA LEU A 230 -2.05 6.43 -5.84
C LEU A 230 -0.75 6.32 -6.65
N THR A 231 0.41 6.65 -6.07
CA THR A 231 1.69 6.44 -6.76
C THR A 231 1.96 4.98 -7.08
N PHE A 232 1.52 4.03 -6.26
CA PHE A 232 1.69 2.61 -6.56
C PHE A 232 0.62 2.05 -7.51
N ALA A 233 -0.62 2.55 -7.40
CA ALA A 233 -1.74 2.10 -8.22
C ALA A 233 -1.69 2.69 -9.63
N TYR A 234 -1.56 4.01 -9.73
CA TYR A 234 -1.72 4.76 -10.97
C TYR A 234 -0.45 4.82 -11.80
N VAL A 235 0.72 5.11 -11.21
CA VAL A 235 1.99 5.20 -11.98
C VAL A 235 2.31 3.86 -12.65
N VAL A 236 2.13 2.76 -11.91
CA VAL A 236 2.36 1.41 -12.46
C VAL A 236 1.35 1.08 -13.54
N ALA A 237 0.05 1.33 -13.32
CA ALA A 237 -0.99 1.12 -14.32
C ALA A 237 -0.76 1.97 -15.58
N GLN A 238 -0.40 3.24 -15.42
CA GLN A 238 -0.12 4.14 -16.54
C GLN A 238 1.08 3.65 -17.34
N ALA A 239 2.12 3.15 -16.69
CA ALA A 239 3.25 2.56 -17.39
C ALA A 239 2.90 1.29 -18.19
N TRP A 240 1.87 0.55 -17.78
CA TRP A 240 1.35 -0.58 -18.54
C TRP A 240 0.53 -0.10 -19.73
N VAL A 241 -0.35 0.88 -19.51
CA VAL A 241 -1.11 1.53 -20.59
C VAL A 241 -0.18 2.12 -21.65
N ASP A 242 0.85 2.87 -21.25
CA ASP A 242 1.86 3.47 -22.15
C ASP A 242 2.57 2.42 -23.01
N LYS A 243 2.71 1.19 -22.50
CA LYS A 243 3.36 0.07 -23.19
C LYS A 243 2.40 -0.86 -23.92
N GLY A 244 1.09 -0.61 -23.83
CA GLY A 244 0.05 -1.48 -24.37
C GLY A 244 -0.03 -2.85 -23.69
N TYR A 245 0.30 -2.93 -22.39
CA TYR A 245 0.22 -4.18 -21.64
C TYR A 245 -1.20 -4.40 -21.10
N GLU A 246 -1.72 -5.61 -21.27
CA GLU A 246 -3.03 -5.99 -20.74
C GLU A 246 -2.97 -6.36 -19.25
N TYR A 247 -3.90 -5.81 -18.48
CA TYR A 247 -4.17 -6.25 -17.12
C TYR A 247 -5.66 -6.12 -16.83
N ASN A 248 -6.17 -6.84 -15.83
CA ASN A 248 -7.55 -6.68 -15.41
C ASN A 248 -7.68 -5.43 -14.53
N GLU A 249 -8.09 -4.32 -15.14
CA GLU A 249 -8.23 -3.02 -14.48
C GLU A 249 -9.12 -3.07 -13.23
N GLN A 250 -10.29 -3.69 -13.32
CA GLN A 250 -11.22 -3.80 -12.21
C GLN A 250 -10.58 -4.49 -11.01
N ARG A 251 -9.87 -5.60 -11.23
CA ARG A 251 -9.16 -6.35 -10.17
C ARG A 251 -7.99 -5.56 -9.59
N TRP A 252 -7.26 -4.84 -10.43
CA TRP A 252 -6.13 -4.01 -10.00
C TRP A 252 -6.59 -2.90 -9.04
N TYR A 253 -7.57 -2.09 -9.44
CA TYR A 253 -8.07 -1.01 -8.58
C TYR A 253 -8.86 -1.54 -7.38
N PHE A 254 -9.54 -2.68 -7.51
CA PHE A 254 -10.14 -3.36 -6.36
C PHE A 254 -9.10 -3.77 -5.32
N PHE A 255 -7.96 -4.33 -5.73
CA PHE A 255 -6.86 -4.65 -4.79
C PHE A 255 -6.38 -3.42 -4.04
N TRP A 256 -6.13 -2.32 -4.75
CA TRP A 256 -5.65 -1.07 -4.14
C TRP A 256 -6.66 -0.41 -3.22
N LYS A 257 -7.95 -0.47 -3.57
CA LYS A 257 -9.05 -0.03 -2.70
C LYS A 257 -9.06 -0.80 -1.39
N LEU A 258 -8.99 -2.12 -1.45
CA LEU A 258 -9.00 -2.95 -0.25
C LEU A 258 -7.73 -2.75 0.59
N LEU A 259 -6.56 -2.67 -0.05
CA LEU A 259 -5.30 -2.38 0.64
C LEU A 259 -5.35 -1.03 1.35
N GLY A 260 -5.75 0.03 0.67
CA GLY A 260 -5.86 1.37 1.26
C GLY A 260 -6.89 1.45 2.38
N SER A 261 -8.02 0.76 2.20
CA SER A 261 -9.07 0.66 3.22
C SER A 261 -8.61 -0.10 4.48
N LEU A 262 -7.78 -1.14 4.34
CA LEU A 262 -7.12 -1.84 5.45
C LEU A 262 -6.01 -1.00 6.12
N LEU A 263 -5.47 0.01 5.42
CA LEU A 263 -4.57 0.99 6.00
C LEU A 263 -5.30 2.13 6.74
N GLY A 264 -6.64 2.20 6.63
CA GLY A 264 -7.48 3.20 7.27
C GLY A 264 -7.75 4.45 6.44
N VAL A 265 -7.48 4.39 5.14
CA VAL A 265 -7.83 5.47 4.20
C VAL A 265 -9.34 5.45 3.94
N ASP A 266 -9.95 6.64 3.96
CA ASP A 266 -11.33 6.86 3.56
C ASP A 266 -11.49 6.43 2.10
N THR A 267 -12.41 5.51 1.83
CA THR A 267 -12.62 4.91 0.51
C THR A 267 -13.02 5.92 -0.57
N ARG A 268 -13.45 7.12 -0.19
CA ARG A 268 -13.71 8.23 -1.12
C ARG A 268 -12.42 8.86 -1.66
N LEU A 269 -11.27 8.63 -1.05
CA LEU A 269 -9.95 9.09 -1.53
C LEU A 269 -9.18 8.01 -2.31
N ILE A 270 -9.83 6.90 -2.66
CA ILE A 270 -9.23 5.79 -3.39
C ILE A 270 -9.96 5.63 -4.73
N PRO A 271 -9.27 5.65 -5.88
CA PRO A 271 -9.90 5.47 -7.19
C PRO A 271 -10.44 4.05 -7.36
N ASP A 272 -11.55 3.92 -8.09
CA ASP A 272 -12.16 2.64 -8.44
C ASP A 272 -11.72 2.15 -9.84
N ASP A 273 -11.17 3.05 -10.67
CA ASP A 273 -10.71 2.78 -12.03
C ASP A 273 -9.56 3.71 -12.45
N HIS A 274 -9.05 3.51 -13.67
CA HIS A 274 -7.91 4.26 -14.19
C HIS A 274 -8.20 5.74 -14.45
N ALA A 275 -9.42 6.07 -14.87
CA ALA A 275 -9.83 7.45 -15.16
C ALA A 275 -9.95 8.27 -13.88
N GLU A 276 -10.50 7.66 -12.83
CA GLU A 276 -10.55 8.25 -11.50
C GLU A 276 -9.16 8.43 -10.89
N ALA A 277 -8.25 7.48 -11.12
CA ALA A 277 -6.87 7.58 -10.67
C ALA A 277 -6.14 8.78 -11.31
N ALA A 278 -6.33 8.99 -12.61
CA ALA A 278 -5.85 10.18 -13.32
C ALA A 278 -6.47 11.47 -12.75
N THR A 279 -7.78 11.45 -12.48
CA THR A 279 -8.48 12.60 -11.88
C THR A 279 -7.93 12.95 -10.50
N LEU A 280 -7.72 11.95 -9.63
CA LEU A 280 -7.15 12.15 -8.31
C LEU A 280 -5.73 12.69 -8.38
N TRP A 281 -4.92 12.18 -9.32
CA TRP A 281 -3.55 12.68 -9.55
C TRP A 281 -3.56 14.19 -9.77
N ASP A 282 -4.33 14.65 -10.75
CA ASP A 282 -4.46 16.08 -11.05
C ASP A 282 -5.06 16.89 -9.89
N LEU A 283 -5.98 16.30 -9.12
CA LEU A 283 -6.55 16.95 -7.93
C LEU A 283 -5.50 17.21 -6.85
N PHE A 284 -4.62 16.25 -6.55
CA PHE A 284 -3.55 16.45 -5.56
C PHE A 284 -2.61 17.61 -5.95
N PHE A 285 -2.30 17.79 -7.23
CA PHE A 285 -1.49 18.92 -7.71
C PHE A 285 -2.28 20.24 -7.74
N SER A 286 -3.47 20.24 -8.34
CA SER A 286 -4.28 21.46 -8.50
C SER A 286 -4.76 22.05 -7.18
N GLN A 287 -4.96 21.22 -6.15
CA GLN A 287 -5.38 21.66 -4.82
C GLN A 287 -4.22 21.91 -3.86
N GLY A 288 -2.98 21.80 -4.34
CA GLY A 288 -1.80 22.18 -3.58
C GLY A 288 -1.42 21.21 -2.46
N GLU A 289 -1.89 19.96 -2.51
CA GLU A 289 -1.39 18.87 -1.66
C GLU A 289 0.02 18.46 -2.09
N CYS A 290 0.30 18.54 -3.39
CA CYS A 290 1.61 18.32 -3.97
C CYS A 290 2.35 19.62 -4.33
N PHE A 291 3.68 19.56 -4.41
CA PHE A 291 4.52 20.64 -4.91
C PHE A 291 4.36 20.85 -6.43
N GLY A 292 4.58 22.09 -6.89
CA GLY A 292 4.63 22.46 -8.31
C GLY A 292 3.29 22.78 -8.99
N GLY A 293 2.14 22.44 -8.40
CA GLY A 293 0.83 22.79 -8.96
C GLY A 293 0.56 22.24 -10.36
N MET A 294 -0.30 22.91 -11.13
CA MET A 294 -0.65 22.51 -12.50
C MET A 294 0.30 23.12 -13.56
N PRO A 295 0.58 22.41 -14.68
CA PRO A 295 0.13 21.03 -14.96
C PRO A 295 0.79 20.02 -14.04
N ALA A 296 0.07 18.95 -13.70
CA ALA A 296 0.64 17.83 -12.95
C ALA A 296 1.75 17.15 -13.80
N PRO A 297 2.81 16.62 -13.18
CA PRO A 297 3.80 15.81 -13.88
C PRO A 297 3.14 14.59 -14.50
N TYR A 298 3.62 14.17 -15.68
CA TYR A 298 3.15 12.93 -16.28
C TYR A 298 3.48 11.76 -15.34
N PRO A 299 2.54 10.83 -15.03
CA PRO A 299 2.71 9.90 -13.92
C PRO A 299 3.97 9.02 -14.00
N THR A 300 4.39 8.66 -15.21
CA THR A 300 5.56 7.79 -15.45
C THR A 300 6.86 8.56 -15.65
N THR A 301 6.85 9.89 -15.53
CA THR A 301 8.02 10.76 -15.69
C THR A 301 8.18 11.68 -14.49
N LEU A 302 9.26 11.51 -13.74
CA LEU A 302 9.55 12.40 -12.60
C LEU A 302 9.98 13.80 -13.10
N ASP A 303 9.35 14.83 -12.54
CA ASP A 303 9.87 16.19 -12.48
C ASP A 303 10.69 16.39 -11.19
N PRO A 304 12.04 16.42 -11.25
CA PRO A 304 12.87 16.56 -10.07
C PRO A 304 12.76 17.95 -9.42
N ASN A 305 12.36 18.99 -10.16
CA ASN A 305 12.29 20.36 -9.65
C ASN A 305 11.17 20.57 -8.61
N ARG A 306 10.33 19.56 -8.40
CA ARG A 306 9.24 19.56 -7.42
C ARG A 306 9.53 18.68 -6.20
N ILE A 307 10.74 18.14 -6.09
CA ILE A 307 11.19 17.29 -4.98
C ILE A 307 12.35 18.01 -4.28
N ASP A 308 12.38 17.96 -2.96
CA ASP A 308 13.50 18.47 -2.17
C ASP A 308 14.83 17.79 -2.56
N ASP A 309 15.87 18.60 -2.75
CA ASP A 309 17.17 18.13 -3.25
C ASP A 309 17.81 17.08 -2.34
N ASP A 310 17.65 17.17 -1.02
CA ASP A 310 18.21 16.18 -0.10
C ASP A 310 17.47 14.84 -0.24
N LEU A 311 16.14 14.87 -0.41
CA LEU A 311 15.34 13.66 -0.64
C LEU A 311 15.67 13.02 -1.98
N TRP A 312 15.86 13.83 -3.03
CA TRP A 312 16.27 13.38 -4.34
C TRP A 312 17.65 12.69 -4.31
N ASN A 313 18.64 13.37 -3.74
CA ASN A 313 20.02 12.90 -3.68
C ASN A 313 20.23 11.76 -2.67
N GLY A 314 19.39 11.68 -1.63
CA GLY A 314 19.39 10.61 -0.63
C GLY A 314 18.79 9.30 -1.13
N TYR A 315 18.03 9.31 -2.24
CA TYR A 315 17.40 8.13 -2.78
C TYR A 315 18.38 7.26 -3.59
N ASP A 316 18.67 6.07 -3.06
CA ASP A 316 19.49 5.05 -3.70
C ASP A 316 18.84 3.69 -3.44
N VAL A 317 18.52 2.94 -4.51
CA VAL A 317 17.97 1.59 -4.43
C VAL A 317 18.95 0.64 -5.08
N LYS A 318 19.48 -0.28 -4.28
CA LYS A 318 20.38 -1.33 -4.76
C LYS A 318 19.61 -2.65 -4.86
N PRO A 319 19.86 -3.47 -5.90
CA PRO A 319 19.34 -4.83 -5.94
C PRO A 319 19.80 -5.62 -4.71
N GLU A 320 18.89 -6.39 -4.08
CA GLU A 320 19.24 -7.29 -2.97
C GLU A 320 18.94 -8.76 -3.34
N ALA A 321 19.90 -9.64 -3.04
CA ALA A 321 19.80 -11.07 -3.33
C ALA A 321 18.66 -11.77 -2.56
N ASN A 322 18.19 -11.21 -1.46
CA ASN A 322 17.10 -11.78 -0.65
C ASN A 322 15.73 -11.76 -1.36
N LEU A 323 15.58 -11.02 -2.46
CA LEU A 323 14.39 -11.08 -3.31
C LEU A 323 14.32 -12.39 -4.11
N LEU A 324 15.45 -13.10 -4.27
CA LEU A 324 15.51 -14.40 -4.97
C LEU A 324 14.68 -15.49 -4.28
N GLN A 325 14.41 -15.37 -2.97
CA GLN A 325 13.56 -16.34 -2.26
C GLN A 325 12.12 -16.39 -2.80
N TRP A 326 11.70 -15.37 -3.54
CA TRP A 326 10.38 -15.26 -4.18
C TRP A 326 10.36 -15.78 -5.62
N VAL A 327 11.48 -16.28 -6.15
CA VAL A 327 11.56 -16.87 -7.50
C VAL A 327 10.56 -18.04 -7.70
N PRO A 328 10.36 -18.96 -6.74
CA PRO A 328 9.33 -20.00 -6.88
C PRO A 328 7.92 -19.41 -7.04
N ALA A 329 7.58 -18.38 -6.25
CA ALA A 329 6.30 -17.67 -6.36
C ALA A 329 6.14 -17.01 -7.73
N PHE A 330 7.21 -16.38 -8.22
CA PHE A 330 7.25 -15.82 -9.57
C PHE A 330 6.96 -16.87 -10.63
N ILE A 331 7.66 -18.00 -10.60
CA ILE A 331 7.48 -19.09 -11.58
C ILE A 331 6.03 -19.57 -11.59
N VAL A 332 5.43 -19.83 -10.42
CA VAL A 332 4.03 -20.27 -10.32
C VAL A 332 3.09 -19.24 -10.95
N THR A 333 3.31 -17.95 -10.67
CA THR A 333 2.53 -16.87 -11.28
C THR A 333 2.70 -16.82 -12.80
N GLN A 334 3.93 -16.95 -13.31
CA GLN A 334 4.17 -16.97 -14.77
C GLN A 334 3.47 -18.16 -15.44
N LEU A 335 3.47 -19.33 -14.79
CA LEU A 335 2.75 -20.51 -15.26
C LEU A 335 1.24 -20.29 -15.30
N ARG A 336 0.65 -19.74 -14.22
CA ARG A 336 -0.79 -19.41 -14.13
C ARG A 336 -1.22 -18.38 -15.17
N ASN A 337 -0.33 -17.48 -15.57
CA ASN A 337 -0.59 -16.41 -16.53
C ASN A 337 -0.04 -16.70 -17.95
N SER A 338 0.43 -17.92 -18.21
CA SER A 338 1.03 -18.32 -19.50
C SER A 338 0.15 -18.02 -20.73
N LEU A 339 -1.17 -18.17 -20.61
CA LEU A 339 -2.11 -17.83 -21.69
C LEU A 339 -2.14 -16.33 -22.02
N ARG A 340 -1.97 -15.47 -21.00
CA ARG A 340 -1.88 -14.01 -21.18
C ARG A 340 -0.55 -13.62 -21.82
N TRP A 341 0.53 -14.33 -21.52
CA TRP A 341 1.80 -14.16 -22.21
C TRP A 341 1.75 -14.54 -23.67
N GLY A 342 1.00 -15.59 -24.00
CA GLY A 342 0.65 -15.92 -25.37
C GLY A 342 0.14 -14.65 -26.06
N LYS A 343 -0.98 -14.09 -25.58
CA LYS A 343 -1.58 -12.86 -26.11
C LYS A 343 -0.62 -11.67 -26.21
N TYR A 344 0.17 -11.42 -25.17
CA TYR A 344 1.20 -10.38 -25.15
C TYR A 344 2.21 -10.53 -26.31
N LEU A 345 2.76 -11.72 -26.50
CA LEU A 345 3.79 -11.97 -27.52
C LEU A 345 3.24 -11.92 -28.95
N ILE A 346 1.93 -12.10 -29.13
CA ILE A 346 1.24 -11.94 -30.43
C ILE A 346 0.58 -10.57 -30.61
N GLY A 347 0.71 -9.65 -29.64
CA GLY A 347 0.15 -8.30 -29.71
C GLY A 347 -1.37 -8.25 -29.87
N ARG A 348 -2.09 -9.17 -29.20
CA ARG A 348 -3.55 -9.34 -29.31
C ARG A 348 -4.27 -9.16 -28.00
#